data_AF-A0A6M3LWU7-F1
#
_entry.id   AF-A0A6M3LWU7-F1
#
_cell.length_a   1.000
_cell.length_b   1.000
_cell.length_c   1.000
_cell.angle_alpha   90.00
_cell.angle_beta   90.00
_cell.angle_gamma   90.00
#
_symmetry.space_group_name_H-M   'P 1'
#
loop_
_entity.id
_entity.type
_entity.pdbx_description
1 polymer ?
#
loop_
_entity_poly.entity_id
_entity_poly.type
_entity_poly.pdbx_seq_one_letter_code
_entity_poly.pdbx_strand_id
1 'polypeptide(L)'
;MGDPVTPRQRIVVKSEEKRLVLAEVYSPLHVDTDNEAMTADEIEKTAYAFLASGKVRRIDVQHDKKESGCLVVESFLARKSDPDGFIEGSWVLGVKVLPDDLWQKVLSGELNGFSFMAAVEREPRKVVVRVARKMLGETEMSAKGLLPPHFHEMELDFGPDGRLNPGQETDESFGHRHIVNRATATEKALEHSHRIILIENEEA
;
A
#
# COMPACT_ATOMS: atom_id res chain seq x y z
N MET A 1 4.36 29.05 4.39
CA MET A 1 3.89 28.16 3.31
C MET A 1 3.95 26.79 3.93
N GLY A 2 2.82 26.13 4.17
CA GLY A 2 2.83 24.81 4.82
C GLY A 2 3.58 23.80 3.95
N ASP A 3 4.25 22.84 4.59
CA ASP A 3 4.92 21.76 3.88
C ASP A 3 3.93 21.00 2.99
N PRO A 4 4.34 20.52 1.81
CA PRO A 4 3.46 19.75 0.95
C PRO A 4 3.00 18.50 1.71
N VAL A 5 1.68 18.37 1.77
CA VAL A 5 1.00 17.23 2.34
C VAL A 5 0.75 16.25 1.21
N THR A 6 1.29 15.04 1.32
CA THR A 6 1.18 14.03 0.25
C THR A 6 0.23 12.91 0.71
N PRO A 7 -0.98 12.80 0.12
CA PRO A 7 -1.87 11.68 0.37
C PRO A 7 -1.22 10.40 -0.15
N ARG A 8 -1.19 9.35 0.68
CA ARG A 8 -0.51 8.11 0.38
C ARG A 8 -1.48 6.94 0.34
N GLN A 9 -1.63 6.38 -0.85
CA GLN A 9 -2.39 5.16 -1.12
C GLN A 9 -1.43 3.99 -1.30
N ARG A 10 -1.69 2.85 -0.63
CA ARG A 10 -0.86 1.64 -0.79
C ARG A 10 -1.17 0.84 -2.05
N ILE A 11 -2.43 0.87 -2.50
CA ILE A 11 -2.88 0.27 -3.76
C ILE A 11 -3.72 1.32 -4.48
N VAL A 12 -3.34 1.67 -5.70
CA VAL A 12 -4.06 2.60 -6.56
C VAL A 12 -4.82 1.79 -7.62
N VAL A 13 -6.15 1.88 -7.63
CA VAL A 13 -6.97 1.23 -8.65
C VAL A 13 -7.05 2.11 -9.89
N LYS A 14 -6.28 1.78 -10.93
CA LYS A 14 -6.22 2.58 -12.17
C LYS A 14 -7.40 2.37 -13.09
N SER A 15 -8.00 1.19 -13.05
CA SER A 15 -9.22 0.89 -13.80
C SER A 15 -9.90 -0.35 -13.24
N GLU A 16 -11.12 -0.18 -12.71
CA GLU A 16 -11.91 -1.33 -12.27
C GLU A 16 -12.30 -2.25 -13.44
N GLU A 17 -12.71 -1.67 -14.58
CA GLU A 17 -13.09 -2.40 -15.79
C GLU A 17 -11.96 -3.28 -16.32
N LYS A 18 -10.73 -2.73 -16.36
CA LYS A 18 -9.54 -3.46 -16.81
C LYS A 18 -8.91 -4.30 -15.72
N ARG A 19 -9.37 -4.17 -14.47
CA ARG A 19 -8.83 -4.80 -13.25
C ARG A 19 -7.35 -4.52 -13.06
N LEU A 20 -6.97 -3.25 -13.21
CA LEU A 20 -5.59 -2.78 -13.17
C LEU A 20 -5.33 -2.03 -11.87
N VAL A 21 -4.30 -2.46 -11.15
CA VAL A 21 -3.80 -1.79 -9.94
C VAL A 21 -2.32 -1.44 -10.08
N LEU A 22 -1.92 -0.35 -9.43
CA LEU A 22 -0.52 0.03 -9.20
C LEU A 22 -0.23 0.02 -7.70
N ALA A 23 0.97 -0.41 -7.32
CA ALA A 23 1.47 -0.24 -5.96
C ALA A 23 2.98 -0.37 -5.88
N GLU A 24 3.54 0.27 -4.85
CA GLU A 24 4.92 0.09 -4.43
C GLU A 24 5.14 -1.35 -3.97
N VAL A 25 6.11 -2.02 -4.56
CA VAL A 25 6.65 -3.28 -4.05
C VAL A 25 7.64 -3.01 -2.94
N TYR A 26 8.46 -1.97 -3.10
CA TYR A 26 9.43 -1.53 -2.10
C TYR A 26 9.79 -0.06 -2.28
N SER A 27 9.94 0.67 -1.18
CA SER A 27 10.27 2.10 -1.17
C SER A 27 11.62 2.37 -0.49
N PRO A 28 12.43 3.33 -0.99
CA PRO A 28 13.76 3.58 -0.45
C PRO A 28 13.75 3.98 1.02
N LEU A 29 14.68 3.43 1.79
CA LEU A 29 15.00 3.81 3.18
C LEU A 29 13.83 3.75 4.18
N HIS A 30 12.71 3.14 3.80
CA HIS A 30 11.67 2.75 4.74
C HIS A 30 11.99 1.39 5.33
N VAL A 31 11.99 1.32 6.65
CA VAL A 31 12.16 0.06 7.37
C VAL A 31 10.89 -0.77 7.22
N ASP A 32 11.04 -1.97 6.68
CA ASP A 32 9.95 -2.92 6.48
C ASP A 32 9.67 -3.75 7.75
N THR A 33 8.73 -4.68 7.63
CA THR A 33 8.29 -5.53 8.74
C THR A 33 9.35 -6.50 9.25
N ASP A 34 10.39 -6.76 8.47
CA ASP A 34 11.53 -7.62 8.81
C ASP A 34 12.72 -6.81 9.38
N ASN A 35 12.53 -5.51 9.60
CA ASN A 35 13.55 -4.53 9.99
C ASN A 35 14.66 -4.36 8.94
N GLU A 36 14.33 -4.53 7.67
CA GLU A 36 15.23 -4.27 6.54
C GLU A 36 14.86 -2.96 5.84
N ALA A 37 15.81 -2.39 5.14
CA ALA A 37 15.59 -1.26 4.25
C ALA A 37 16.59 -1.36 3.09
N MET A 38 16.22 -0.80 1.94
CA MET A 38 17.06 -0.75 0.75
C MET A 38 17.22 0.69 0.29
N THR A 39 18.39 1.02 -0.24
CA THR A 39 18.65 2.26 -0.96
C THR A 39 17.93 2.26 -2.31
N ALA A 40 17.75 3.43 -2.92
CA ALA A 40 17.18 3.54 -4.26
C ALA A 40 17.98 2.74 -5.30
N ASP A 41 19.32 2.73 -5.22
CA ASP A 41 20.19 1.97 -6.12
C ASP A 41 20.01 0.45 -5.99
N GLU A 42 19.79 -0.05 -4.77
CA GLU A 42 19.53 -1.47 -4.53
C GLU A 42 18.14 -1.88 -5.03
N ILE A 43 17.14 -1.00 -4.85
CA ILE A 43 15.79 -1.19 -5.37
C ILE A 43 15.80 -1.21 -6.90
N GLU A 44 16.51 -0.29 -7.55
CA GLU A 44 16.67 -0.26 -9.01
C GLU A 44 17.23 -1.58 -9.54
N LYS A 45 18.36 -2.05 -8.97
CA LYS A 45 18.98 -3.32 -9.36
C LYS A 45 18.00 -4.48 -9.21
N THR A 46 17.24 -4.50 -8.12
CA THR A 46 16.25 -5.55 -7.83
C THR A 46 15.08 -5.53 -8.79
N ALA A 47 14.52 -4.36 -9.07
CA ALA A 47 13.43 -4.17 -10.02
C ALA A 47 13.82 -4.62 -11.43
N TYR A 48 15.03 -4.25 -11.88
CA TYR A 48 15.54 -4.62 -13.19
C TYR A 48 15.84 -6.12 -13.28
N ALA A 49 16.43 -6.70 -12.24
CA ALA A 49 16.67 -8.14 -12.18
C ALA A 49 15.35 -8.94 -12.19
N PHE A 50 14.32 -8.47 -11.48
CA PHE A 50 12.99 -9.08 -11.52
C PHE A 50 12.45 -9.12 -12.94
N LEU A 51 12.45 -7.98 -13.64
CA LEU A 51 11.92 -7.89 -14.99
C LEU A 51 12.73 -8.75 -15.98
N ALA A 52 14.07 -8.67 -15.91
CA ALA A 52 14.98 -9.47 -16.73
C ALA A 52 14.83 -10.98 -16.52
N SER A 53 14.43 -11.41 -15.32
CA SER A 53 14.20 -12.82 -15.01
C SER A 53 12.93 -13.41 -15.65
N GLY A 54 12.07 -12.59 -16.25
CA GLY A 54 10.82 -13.04 -16.89
C GLY A 54 9.76 -13.54 -15.91
N LYS A 55 9.89 -13.25 -14.61
CA LYS A 55 8.97 -13.70 -13.54
C LYS A 55 7.64 -12.94 -13.49
N VAL A 56 7.27 -12.23 -14.55
CA VAL A 56 6.07 -11.38 -14.66
C VAL A 56 4.72 -12.10 -14.47
N ARG A 57 4.71 -13.44 -14.42
CA ARG A 57 3.53 -14.29 -14.12
C ARG A 57 3.62 -15.01 -12.77
N ARG A 58 4.76 -14.89 -12.06
CA ARG A 58 5.04 -15.58 -10.80
C ARG A 58 4.56 -14.76 -9.61
N ILE A 59 3.32 -14.28 -9.67
CA ILE A 59 2.65 -13.59 -8.57
C ILE A 59 1.90 -14.65 -7.77
N ASP A 60 2.18 -14.75 -6.48
CA ASP A 60 1.42 -15.58 -5.55
C ASP A 60 0.60 -14.74 -4.57
N VAL A 61 -0.16 -15.40 -3.70
CA VAL A 61 -0.92 -14.74 -2.63
C VAL A 61 -0.42 -15.29 -1.30
N GLN A 62 -0.03 -14.38 -0.40
CA GLN A 62 0.45 -14.73 0.95
C GLN A 62 1.64 -15.70 0.95
N HIS A 63 2.56 -15.55 -0.01
CA HIS A 63 3.80 -16.36 -0.11
C HIS A 63 3.54 -17.87 -0.16
N ASP A 64 2.40 -18.29 -0.70
CA ASP A 64 2.02 -19.71 -0.84
C ASP A 64 2.74 -20.43 -2.00
N LYS A 65 3.50 -19.67 -2.81
CA LYS A 65 4.29 -20.12 -3.97
C LYS A 65 3.44 -20.71 -5.09
N LYS A 66 2.14 -20.42 -5.14
CA LYS A 66 1.24 -20.82 -6.22
C LYS A 66 0.93 -19.61 -7.09
N GLU A 67 0.97 -19.80 -8.42
CA GLU A 67 0.59 -18.74 -9.33
C GLU A 67 -0.88 -18.36 -9.12
N SER A 68 -1.09 -17.10 -8.75
CA SER A 68 -2.40 -16.49 -8.56
C SER A 68 -3.20 -16.38 -9.85
N GLY A 69 -2.53 -16.34 -11.01
CA GLY A 69 -3.15 -15.97 -12.29
C GLY A 69 -3.17 -14.47 -12.56
N CYS A 70 -2.66 -13.64 -11.65
CA CYS A 70 -2.39 -12.22 -11.91
C CYS A 70 -1.21 -12.04 -12.88
N LEU A 71 -1.18 -10.90 -13.58
CA LEU A 71 -0.15 -10.59 -14.57
C LEU A 71 0.48 -9.23 -14.27
N VAL A 72 1.81 -9.18 -14.18
CA VAL A 72 2.52 -7.90 -14.26
C VAL A 72 2.38 -7.35 -15.68
N VAL A 73 1.89 -6.12 -15.79
CA VAL A 73 1.74 -5.38 -17.06
C VAL A 73 2.63 -4.14 -17.11
N GLU A 74 3.07 -3.63 -15.96
CA GLU A 74 4.01 -2.51 -15.84
C GLU A 74 5.01 -2.78 -14.71
N SER A 75 6.24 -2.32 -14.86
CA SER A 75 7.26 -2.32 -13.82
C SER A 75 8.16 -1.12 -14.03
N PHE A 76 8.19 -0.20 -13.05
CA PHE A 76 8.95 1.03 -13.17
C PHE A 76 9.47 1.51 -11.81
N LEU A 77 10.40 2.47 -11.87
CA LEU A 77 10.80 3.24 -10.70
C LEU A 77 9.99 4.53 -10.68
N ALA A 78 9.32 4.79 -9.56
CA ALA A 78 8.57 6.00 -9.34
C ALA A 78 9.51 7.21 -9.45
N ARG A 79 9.06 8.24 -10.16
CA ARG A 79 9.86 9.45 -10.43
C ARG A 79 9.52 10.50 -9.38
N LYS A 80 10.34 11.54 -9.30
CA LYS A 80 9.99 12.73 -8.53
C LYS A 80 8.61 13.25 -8.93
N SER A 81 7.76 13.51 -7.94
CA SER A 81 6.38 13.96 -8.13
C SER A 81 5.57 12.99 -8.99
N ASP A 82 5.68 11.70 -8.72
CA ASP A 82 4.87 10.67 -9.38
C ASP A 82 3.37 11.02 -9.26
N PRO A 83 2.60 10.97 -10.36
CA PRO A 83 1.21 11.42 -10.38
C PRO A 83 0.29 10.57 -9.50
N ASP A 84 0.68 9.34 -9.15
CA ASP A 84 -0.06 8.45 -8.27
C ASP A 84 0.42 8.53 -6.81
N GLY A 85 1.33 9.46 -6.49
CA GLY A 85 1.80 9.71 -5.13
C GLY A 85 2.83 8.70 -4.61
N PHE A 86 3.43 7.90 -5.51
CA PHE A 86 4.50 6.97 -5.13
C PHE A 86 5.80 7.71 -4.79
N ILE A 87 6.57 7.15 -3.84
CA ILE A 87 7.81 7.75 -3.39
C ILE A 87 8.87 7.66 -4.48
N GLU A 88 9.61 8.74 -4.70
CA GLU A 88 10.72 8.77 -5.65
C GLU A 88 11.70 7.61 -5.39
N GLY A 89 12.01 6.84 -6.43
CA GLY A 89 12.89 5.68 -6.35
C GLY A 89 12.23 4.38 -5.89
N SER A 90 10.94 4.39 -5.51
CA SER A 90 10.18 3.17 -5.25
C SER A 90 10.09 2.30 -6.50
N TRP A 91 10.21 0.99 -6.31
CA TRP A 91 9.82 0.03 -7.34
C TRP A 91 8.32 -0.17 -7.30
N VAL A 92 7.65 0.16 -8.41
CA VAL A 92 6.20 0.04 -8.59
C VAL A 92 5.89 -1.03 -9.63
N LEU A 93 4.89 -1.85 -9.35
CA LEU A 93 4.31 -2.77 -10.31
C LEU A 93 2.89 -2.36 -10.68
N GLY A 94 2.58 -2.48 -11.98
CA GLY A 94 1.22 -2.52 -12.48
C GLY A 94 0.81 -3.97 -12.66
N VAL A 95 -0.28 -4.37 -12.00
CA VAL A 95 -0.77 -5.75 -12.01
C VAL A 95 -2.20 -5.78 -12.51
N LYS A 96 -2.43 -6.63 -13.52
CA LYS A 96 -3.77 -7.02 -13.96
C LYS A 96 -4.24 -8.23 -13.17
N VAL A 97 -5.34 -8.06 -12.45
CA VAL A 97 -5.94 -9.09 -11.58
C VAL A 97 -7.02 -9.83 -12.37
N LEU A 98 -6.65 -11.00 -12.92
CA LEU A 98 -7.56 -11.79 -13.74
C LEU A 98 -8.61 -12.59 -12.93
N PRO A 99 -8.24 -13.27 -11.84
CA PRO A 99 -9.22 -14.06 -11.07
C PRO A 99 -10.27 -13.18 -10.40
N ASP A 100 -11.53 -13.58 -10.50
CA ASP A 100 -12.67 -12.82 -9.95
C ASP A 100 -12.60 -12.70 -8.43
N ASP A 101 -12.23 -13.78 -7.75
CA ASP A 101 -12.14 -13.84 -6.29
C ASP A 101 -11.05 -12.89 -5.77
N LEU A 102 -9.85 -12.90 -6.39
CA LEU A 102 -8.78 -11.98 -6.01
C LEU A 102 -9.15 -10.54 -6.33
N TRP A 103 -9.86 -10.30 -7.43
CA TRP A 103 -10.35 -8.95 -7.74
C TRP A 103 -11.34 -8.44 -6.69
N GLN A 104 -12.26 -9.28 -6.20
CA GLN A 104 -13.13 -8.89 -5.10
C GLN A 104 -12.37 -8.60 -3.81
N LYS A 105 -11.33 -9.38 -3.51
CA LYS A 105 -10.46 -9.13 -2.34
C LYS A 105 -9.64 -7.85 -2.46
N VAL A 106 -9.25 -7.48 -3.67
CA VAL A 106 -8.67 -6.17 -3.94
C VAL A 106 -9.72 -5.11 -3.66
N LEU A 107 -10.91 -5.17 -4.28
CA LEU A 107 -11.96 -4.17 -4.08
C LEU A 107 -12.41 -4.00 -2.62
N SER A 108 -12.42 -5.07 -1.83
CA SER A 108 -12.75 -5.01 -0.40
C SER A 108 -11.60 -4.53 0.48
N GLY A 109 -10.39 -4.38 -0.06
CA GLY A 109 -9.20 -4.05 0.73
C GLY A 109 -8.65 -5.20 1.57
N GLU A 110 -9.14 -6.44 1.42
CA GLU A 110 -8.52 -7.63 2.00
C GLU A 110 -7.10 -7.83 1.43
N LEU A 111 -6.93 -7.62 0.11
CA LEU A 111 -5.64 -7.48 -0.54
C LEU A 111 -5.33 -5.99 -0.74
N ASN A 112 -4.34 -5.50 -0.01
CA ASN A 112 -4.08 -4.05 0.14
C ASN A 112 -2.60 -3.66 0.09
N GLY A 113 -1.74 -4.53 -0.43
CA GLY A 113 -0.33 -4.22 -0.66
C GLY A 113 0.35 -5.30 -1.48
N PHE A 114 1.53 -4.97 -2.01
CA PHE A 114 2.44 -5.95 -2.56
C PHE A 114 3.51 -6.34 -1.55
N SER A 115 4.09 -7.50 -1.78
CA SER A 115 5.24 -8.02 -1.07
C SER A 115 6.10 -8.74 -2.11
N PHE A 116 7.41 -8.83 -1.86
CA PHE A 116 8.29 -9.61 -2.71
C PHE A 116 9.15 -10.52 -1.85
N MET A 117 9.43 -11.70 -2.40
CA MET A 117 10.37 -12.66 -1.82
C MET A 117 11.65 -12.62 -2.65
N ALA A 118 12.78 -12.34 -2.00
CA ALA A 118 14.10 -12.38 -2.62
C ALA A 118 15.10 -13.11 -1.73
N ALA A 119 16.10 -13.73 -2.36
CA ALA A 119 17.31 -14.11 -1.66
C ALA A 119 18.22 -12.88 -1.62
N VAL A 120 18.55 -12.42 -0.41
CA VAL A 120 19.33 -11.20 -0.18
C VAL A 120 20.56 -11.49 0.66
N GLU A 121 21.62 -10.72 0.43
CA GLU A 121 22.72 -10.60 1.38
C GLU A 121 22.41 -9.40 2.30
N ARG A 122 22.52 -9.60 3.61
CA ARG A 122 22.18 -8.58 4.60
C ARG A 122 23.45 -7.91 5.12
N GLU A 123 23.45 -6.59 5.13
CA GLU A 123 24.50 -5.81 5.79
C GLU A 123 23.95 -5.14 7.06
N PRO A 124 24.43 -5.50 8.27
CA PRO A 124 23.98 -4.83 9.49
C PRO A 124 24.37 -3.35 9.49
N ARG A 125 23.36 -2.48 9.63
CA ARG A 125 23.56 -1.02 9.76
C ARG A 125 22.86 -0.51 11.01
N LYS A 126 23.46 0.49 11.66
CA LYS A 126 22.77 1.29 12.69
C LYS A 126 22.25 2.55 12.01
N VAL A 127 20.93 2.69 12.01
CA VAL A 127 20.24 3.83 11.41
C VAL A 127 19.37 4.51 12.46
N VAL A 128 19.16 5.82 12.29
CA VAL A 128 18.17 6.58 13.07
C VAL A 128 16.95 6.71 12.18
N VAL A 129 15.83 6.13 12.62
CA VAL A 129 14.55 6.19 11.91
C VAL A 129 13.66 7.20 12.61
N ARG A 130 13.08 8.11 11.85
CA ARG A 130 11.99 8.97 12.33
C ARG A 130 10.68 8.25 12.09
N VAL A 131 9.88 8.11 13.13
CA VAL A 131 8.61 7.40 13.07
C VAL A 131 7.51 8.38 13.48
N ALA A 132 6.57 8.61 12.57
CA ALA A 132 5.37 9.36 12.88
C ALA A 132 4.59 8.63 14.00
N ARG A 133 4.23 9.35 15.06
CA ARG A 133 3.44 8.79 16.17
C ARG A 133 1.95 8.95 15.98
N LYS A 134 1.58 9.93 15.17
CA LYS A 134 0.21 10.21 14.77
C LYS A 134 0.22 10.59 13.30
N MET A 135 -0.79 10.11 12.58
CA MET A 135 -1.06 10.55 11.21
C MET A 135 -2.56 10.78 11.05
N LEU A 136 -2.90 11.83 10.31
CA LEU A 136 -4.26 12.01 9.83
C LEU A 136 -4.46 11.12 8.61
N GLY A 137 -5.71 10.73 8.39
CA GLY A 137 -6.08 9.96 7.23
C GLY A 137 -7.55 10.12 6.91
N GLU A 138 -7.87 9.77 5.68
CA GLU A 138 -9.23 9.65 5.20
C GLU A 138 -9.40 8.31 4.50
N THR A 139 -10.64 7.90 4.28
CA THR A 139 -10.92 6.76 3.42
C THR A 139 -11.20 7.18 1.99
N GLU A 140 -10.98 6.25 1.06
CA GLU A 140 -11.57 6.39 -0.27
C GLU A 140 -13.10 6.46 -0.17
N MET A 141 -13.70 7.21 -1.10
CA MET A 141 -15.15 7.27 -1.24
C MET A 141 -15.71 5.88 -1.54
N SER A 142 -16.48 5.32 -0.61
CA SER A 142 -17.24 4.10 -0.88
C SER A 142 -18.49 4.47 -1.65
N ALA A 143 -18.53 4.10 -2.94
CA ALA A 143 -19.73 4.18 -3.76
C ALA A 143 -20.52 2.86 -3.80
N LYS A 144 -20.13 1.88 -2.98
CA LYS A 144 -20.66 0.51 -3.01
C LYS A 144 -21.16 0.14 -1.61
N GLY A 145 -22.34 -0.47 -1.53
CA GLY A 145 -22.93 -0.91 -0.27
C GLY A 145 -24.37 -0.45 -0.12
N LEU A 146 -24.88 -0.51 1.12
CA LEU A 146 -26.26 -0.15 1.45
C LEU A 146 -26.47 1.35 1.67
N LEU A 147 -25.37 2.10 1.81
CA LEU A 147 -25.38 3.52 2.14
C LEU A 147 -25.09 4.37 0.90
N PRO A 148 -25.54 5.65 0.88
CA PRO A 148 -25.09 6.61 -0.11
C PRO A 148 -23.57 6.72 -0.15
N PRO A 149 -22.98 7.22 -1.27
CA PRO A 149 -21.55 7.42 -1.36
C PRO A 149 -21.01 8.28 -0.21
N HIS A 150 -20.00 7.79 0.49
CA HIS A 150 -19.42 8.45 1.67
C HIS A 150 -17.97 8.06 1.91
N PHE A 151 -17.30 8.81 2.78
CA PHE A 151 -15.95 8.56 3.28
C PHE A 151 -15.93 8.80 4.79
N HIS A 152 -14.78 8.48 5.38
CA HIS A 152 -14.49 8.60 6.81
C HIS A 152 -13.17 9.34 7.00
N GLU A 153 -13.09 10.11 8.08
CA GLU A 153 -11.85 10.72 8.56
C GLU A 153 -11.35 9.97 9.79
N MET A 154 -10.03 10.00 10.02
CA MET A 154 -9.43 9.36 11.19
C MET A 154 -8.10 10.01 11.58
N GLU A 155 -7.78 9.92 12.88
CA GLU A 155 -6.43 10.13 13.40
C GLU A 155 -5.92 8.78 13.88
N LEU A 156 -4.75 8.36 13.39
CA LEU A 156 -4.16 7.06 13.69
C LEU A 156 -2.89 7.21 14.51
N ASP A 157 -2.83 6.52 15.64
CA ASP A 157 -1.68 6.38 16.53
C ASP A 157 -0.78 5.21 16.14
N PHE A 158 0.53 5.43 16.22
CA PHE A 158 1.58 4.46 15.89
C PHE A 158 2.52 4.22 17.08
N GLY A 159 2.91 2.96 17.24
CA GLY A 159 3.86 2.50 18.24
C GLY A 159 5.30 2.98 17.98
N PRO A 160 6.23 2.76 18.92
CA PRO A 160 7.64 3.13 18.76
C PRO A 160 8.38 2.45 17.62
N ASP A 161 7.84 1.33 17.16
CA ASP A 161 8.33 0.55 16.04
C ASP A 161 7.68 0.97 14.70
N GLY A 162 6.84 2.01 14.70
CA GLY A 162 6.14 2.48 13.50
C GLY A 162 4.97 1.62 13.06
N ARG A 163 4.56 0.64 13.88
CA ARG A 163 3.35 -0.13 13.62
C ARG A 163 2.12 0.60 14.13
N LEU A 164 1.02 0.46 13.40
CA LEU A 164 -0.27 0.98 13.81
C LEU A 164 -0.72 0.29 15.11
N ASN A 165 -1.21 1.06 16.08
CA ASN A 165 -1.89 0.48 17.24
C ASN A 165 -3.23 -0.13 16.78
N PRO A 166 -3.53 -1.41 17.05
CA PRO A 166 -4.76 -2.04 16.58
C PRO A 166 -6.00 -1.53 17.33
N GLY A 167 -7.17 -1.71 16.73
CA GLY A 167 -8.46 -1.39 17.37
C GLY A 167 -8.80 0.10 17.36
N GLN A 168 -8.14 0.91 16.54
CA GLN A 168 -8.50 2.31 16.36
C GLN A 168 -9.78 2.44 15.54
N GLU A 169 -10.42 3.61 15.55
CA GLU A 169 -11.70 3.81 14.88
C GLU A 169 -11.67 5.03 13.97
N THR A 170 -12.47 4.96 12.92
CA THR A 170 -12.82 6.15 12.14
C THR A 170 -13.78 7.06 12.91
N ASP A 171 -14.00 8.25 12.37
CA ASP A 171 -15.17 9.05 12.68
C ASP A 171 -16.48 8.32 12.33
N GLU A 172 -17.60 8.91 12.77
CA GLU A 172 -18.93 8.42 12.41
C GLU A 172 -19.45 9.13 11.19
N SER A 173 -19.77 8.36 10.16
CA SER A 173 -20.35 8.83 8.92
C SER A 173 -21.58 7.98 8.62
N PHE A 174 -22.70 8.60 8.28
CA PHE A 174 -23.96 7.90 7.99
C PHE A 174 -24.38 6.87 9.08
N GLY A 175 -24.09 7.16 10.35
CA GLY A 175 -24.51 6.36 11.50
C GLY A 175 -23.67 5.09 11.76
N HIS A 176 -22.46 5.00 11.21
CA HIS A 176 -21.53 3.90 11.50
C HIS A 176 -20.07 4.36 11.48
N ARG A 177 -19.19 3.46 11.93
CA ARG A 177 -17.74 3.60 12.02
C ARG A 177 -17.08 2.32 11.54
N HIS A 178 -15.79 2.39 11.26
CA HIS A 178 -14.96 1.20 11.05
C HIS A 178 -13.85 1.08 12.09
N ILE A 179 -13.54 -0.16 12.45
CA ILE A 179 -12.30 -0.49 13.16
C ILE A 179 -11.13 -0.43 12.16
N VAL A 180 -9.97 0.03 12.62
CA VAL A 180 -8.73 0.14 11.85
C VAL A 180 -7.65 -0.67 12.57
N ASN A 181 -7.33 -1.84 12.01
CA ASN A 181 -6.21 -2.68 12.48
C ASN A 181 -5.00 -2.62 11.54
N ARG A 182 -5.16 -2.03 10.36
CA ARG A 182 -4.14 -1.92 9.31
C ARG A 182 -4.17 -0.51 8.75
N ALA A 183 -3.00 0.06 8.46
CA ALA A 183 -2.85 1.40 7.91
C ALA A 183 -3.17 1.50 6.40
N THR A 184 -3.95 0.56 5.87
CA THR A 184 -4.15 0.35 4.42
C THR A 184 -5.61 0.18 4.04
N ALA A 185 -6.43 -0.38 4.94
CA ALA A 185 -7.86 -0.54 4.78
C ALA A 185 -8.53 -0.66 6.14
N THR A 186 -9.79 -0.24 6.21
CA THR A 186 -10.65 -0.44 7.38
C THR A 186 -11.16 -1.88 7.46
N GLU A 187 -11.51 -2.33 8.66
CA GLU A 187 -12.24 -3.58 8.85
C GLU A 187 -13.68 -3.44 8.32
N LYS A 188 -14.30 -4.58 8.00
CA LYS A 188 -15.65 -4.61 7.45
C LYS A 188 -16.69 -4.16 8.49
N ALA A 189 -17.52 -3.18 8.14
CA ALA A 189 -18.69 -2.74 8.89
C ALA A 189 -19.85 -2.52 7.92
N LEU A 190 -21.09 -2.85 8.31
CA LEU A 190 -22.28 -2.75 7.46
C LEU A 190 -22.05 -3.27 6.02
N GLU A 191 -21.48 -4.46 5.91
CA GLU A 191 -21.19 -5.15 4.65
C GLU A 191 -20.12 -4.53 3.72
N HIS A 192 -19.39 -3.50 4.15
CA HIS A 192 -18.33 -2.89 3.35
C HIS A 192 -17.12 -2.45 4.18
N SER A 193 -16.08 -2.02 3.50
CA SER A 193 -14.80 -1.53 4.03
C SER A 193 -14.26 -0.48 3.07
N HIS A 194 -13.29 0.29 3.52
CA HIS A 194 -12.66 1.30 2.69
C HIS A 194 -11.15 1.14 2.67
N ARG A 195 -10.50 1.58 1.59
CA ARG A 195 -9.06 1.83 1.61
C ARG A 195 -8.78 3.10 2.38
N ILE A 196 -7.64 3.13 3.05
CA ILE A 196 -7.17 4.28 3.80
C ILE A 196 -6.13 5.03 2.97
N ILE A 197 -6.26 6.34 2.98
CA ILE A 197 -5.34 7.33 2.44
C ILE A 197 -4.72 8.03 3.64
N LEU A 198 -3.43 7.85 3.85
CA LEU A 198 -2.72 8.53 4.94
C LEU A 198 -2.14 9.84 4.46
N ILE A 199 -2.17 10.82 5.34
CA ILE A 199 -1.70 12.17 5.07
C ILE A 199 -0.30 12.28 5.69
N GLU A 200 0.73 12.10 4.86
CA GLU A 200 2.12 12.27 5.29
C GLU A 200 2.53 13.74 5.10
N ASN A 201 3.06 14.35 6.16
CA ASN A 201 3.74 15.63 6.06
C ASN A 201 5.17 15.36 5.60
N GLU A 202 5.60 15.94 4.49
CA GLU A 202 7.02 15.96 4.13
C GLU A 202 7.76 16.90 5.09
N GLU A 203 8.11 16.42 6.28
CA GLU A 203 9.14 17.08 7.09
C GLU A 203 10.50 16.83 6.43
N ALA A 204 11.16 17.91 6.03
CA ALA A 204 12.49 17.96 5.43
C ALA A 204 13.62 17.32 6.27
#